data_AF-A0A069QCZ1-F1
#
_entry.id   AF-A0A069QCZ1-F1
#
_cell.length_a   1.000
_cell.length_b   1.000
_cell.length_c   1.000
_cell.angle_alpha   90.00
_cell.angle_beta   90.00
_cell.angle_gamma   90.00
#
_symmetry.space_group_name_H-M   'P 1'
#
loop_
_entity.id
_entity.type
_entity.pdbx_description
1 polymer ?
#
loop_
_entity_poly.entity_id
_entity_poly.type
_entity_poly.pdbx_seq_one_letter_code
_entity_poly.pdbx_strand_id
1 'polypeptide(L)' 'MDKPMSINLSQLHCFVIHICAGSKGTITDNDGNTVEMQTSDSILIPATTRHLKVEGVIELV' A
#
# COMPACT_ATOMS: atom_id res chain seq x y z
N MET A 1 11.55 -7.53 11.42
CA MET A 1 10.45 -7.56 12.40
C MET A 1 9.30 -6.86 11.73
N ASP A 2 8.29 -7.63 11.33
CA ASP A 2 7.26 -7.19 10.37
C ASP A 2 6.16 -6.51 11.16
N LYS A 3 6.30 -5.20 11.36
CA LYS A 3 5.28 -4.42 12.05
C LYS A 3 4.28 -3.89 11.04
N PRO A 4 2.97 -4.06 11.28
CA PRO A 4 1.96 -3.43 10.45
C PRO A 4 2.18 -1.92 10.45
N MET A 5 2.22 -1.31 9.27
CA MET A 5 2.31 0.14 9.10
C MET A 5 1.03 0.68 8.49
N SER A 6 0.71 1.93 8.81
CA SER A 6 -0.43 2.65 8.25
C SER A 6 0.07 3.87 7.51
N ILE A 7 -0.32 4.02 6.25
CA ILE A 7 0.02 5.15 5.39
C ILE A 7 -1.18 6.08 5.34
N ASN A 8 -0.99 7.34 5.77
CA ASN A 8 -2.02 8.36 5.66
C ASN A 8 -1.88 9.12 4.34
N LEU A 9 -2.87 8.94 3.46
CA LEU A 9 -2.98 9.53 2.14
C LEU A 9 -4.07 10.61 2.06
N SER A 10 -4.61 11.07 3.19
CA SER A 10 -5.75 12.02 3.19
C SER A 10 -5.47 13.38 2.55
N GLN A 11 -4.19 13.74 2.39
CA GLN A 11 -3.74 14.98 1.74
C GLN A 11 -3.42 14.78 0.26
N LEU A 12 -3.59 13.57 -0.28
CA LEU A 12 -3.29 13.26 -1.66
C LEU A 12 -4.42 13.75 -2.56
N HIS A 13 -4.13 14.69 -3.45
CA HIS A 13 -5.09 15.24 -4.43
C HIS A 13 -5.03 14.56 -5.81
N CYS A 14 -4.01 13.73 -6.05
CA CYS A 14 -3.82 12.96 -7.27
C CYS A 14 -3.82 11.46 -6.93
N PHE A 15 -3.55 10.60 -7.91
CA PHE A 15 -3.25 9.20 -7.64
C PHE A 15 -1.74 9.01 -7.40
N VAL A 16 -1.38 7.93 -6.70
CA VAL A 16 0.02 7.46 -6.60
C VAL A 16 0.12 6.06 -7.17
N ILE A 17 1.28 5.75 -7.75
CA ILE A 17 1.63 4.39 -8.12
C ILE A 17 2.71 3.95 -7.15
N HIS A 18 2.41 2.91 -6.38
CA HIS A 18 3.37 2.31 -5.48
C HIS A 18 3.96 1.06 -6.11
N ILE A 19 5.28 0.95 -6.06
CA ILE A 19 6.00 -0.24 -6.51
C ILE A 19 6.50 -0.98 -5.28
N CYS A 20 6.19 -2.28 -5.20
CA CYS A 20 6.71 -3.14 -4.14
C CYS A 20 8.15 -3.53 -4.47
N ALA A 21 9.10 -2.98 -3.72
CA ALA A 21 10.51 -3.38 -3.76
C ALA A 21 10.84 -4.48 -2.73
N GLY A 22 9.93 -4.72 -1.76
CA GLY A 22 10.04 -5.77 -0.75
C GLY A 22 9.67 -7.16 -1.26
N SER A 23 9.79 -8.19 -0.41
CA SER A 23 9.58 -9.59 -0.81
C SER A 23 8.09 -9.93 -0.96
N LYS A 24 7.31 -9.82 0.12
CA LYS A 24 5.87 -10.11 0.14
C LYS A 24 5.17 -9.34 1.24
N GLY A 25 3.97 -8.85 0.94
CA GLY A 25 3.01 -8.46 1.96
C GLY A 25 1.62 -8.22 1.42
N THR A 26 0.77 -7.66 2.27
CA THR A 26 -0.63 -7.37 1.98
C THR A 26 -0.91 -5.90 2.23
N ILE A 27 -1.60 -5.27 1.28
CA ILE A 27 -2.12 -3.92 1.40
C ILE A 27 -3.63 -3.99 1.54
N THR A 28 -4.18 -3.24 2.49
CA THR A 28 -5.63 -3.11 2.73
C THR A 28 -6.03 -1.64 2.70
N ASP A 29 -7.06 -1.30 1.93
CA ASP A 29 -7.57 0.08 1.83
C ASP A 29 -8.67 0.41 2.87
N ASN A 30 -9.26 1.60 2.77
CA ASN A 30 -10.35 2.06 3.63
C ASN A 30 -11.67 1.30 3.46
N ASP A 31 -11.87 0.62 2.34
CA ASP A 31 -13.09 -0.14 2.04
C ASP A 31 -12.94 -1.62 2.43
N GLY A 32 -11.75 -1.99 2.95
CA GLY A 32 -11.41 -3.35 3.34
C GLY A 32 -10.96 -4.23 2.17
N ASN A 33 -10.73 -3.65 0.98
CA ASN A 33 -10.17 -4.39 -0.15
C ASN A 33 -8.72 -4.75 0.16
N THR A 34 -8.37 -6.00 -0.09
CA THR A 34 -7.01 -6.52 0.17
C THR A 34 -6.35 -6.96 -1.12
N VAL A 35 -5.06 -6.67 -1.24
CA VAL A 35 -4.21 -7.10 -2.35
C VAL A 35 -2.90 -7.63 -1.78
N GLU A 36 -2.52 -8.84 -2.20
CA GLU A 36 -1.17 -9.34 -1.96
C GLU A 36 -0.23 -8.76 -3.00
N MET A 37 0.94 -8.30 -2.55
CA MET A 37 1.99 -7.76 -3.42
C MET A 37 3.31 -8.47 -3.14
N GLN A 38 4.08 -8.70 -4.19
CA GLN A 38 5.46 -9.18 -4.15
C GLN A 38 6.39 -8.24 -4.92
N THR A 39 7.69 -8.53 -4.88
CA THR A 39 8.69 -7.71 -5.57
C THR A 39 8.33 -7.51 -7.04
N SER A 40 8.41 -6.27 -7.51
CA SER A 40 8.06 -5.81 -8.87
C SER A 40 6.56 -5.69 -9.17
N ASP A 41 5.67 -6.01 -8.23
CA ASP A 41 4.26 -5.64 -8.36
C ASP A 41 4.10 -4.13 -8.20
N SER A 42 3.12 -3.58 -8.92
CA SER A 42 2.73 -2.17 -8.79
C SER A 42 1.24 -2.05 -8.55
N ILE A 43 0.86 -1.05 -7.76
CA ILE A 43 -0.54 -0.75 -7.46
C ILE A 43 -0.81 0.74 -7.65
N LEU A 44 -1.92 1.06 -8.30
CA LEU A 44 -2.42 2.43 -8.41
C LEU A 44 -3.38 2.70 -7.26
N ILE A 45 -3.09 3.75 -6.50
CA ILE A 45 -3.92 4.20 -5.39
C ILE A 45 -4.58 5.52 -5.78
N PRO A 46 -5.92 5.58 -5.91
CA PRO A 46 -6.63 6.78 -6.28
C PRO A 46 -6.64 7.81 -5.13
N ALA A 47 -6.87 9.09 -5.47
CA ALA A 47 -7.00 10.19 -4.49
C ALA A 47 -8.13 9.98 -3.47
N THR A 48 -9.08 9.09 -3.77
CA THR A 48 -10.19 8.75 -2.88
C THR A 48 -9.76 7.87 -1.71
N THR A 49 -8.62 7.18 -1.82
CA THR A 49 -8.10 6.32 -0.76
C THR A 49 -7.44 7.16 0.32
N ARG A 50 -7.94 7.02 1.55
CA ARG A 50 -7.45 7.85 2.67
C ARG A 50 -6.34 7.18 3.44
N HIS A 51 -6.45 5.88 3.66
CA HIS A 51 -5.55 5.12 4.51
C HIS A 51 -5.25 3.77 3.85
N LEU A 52 -4.00 3.35 3.94
CA LEU A 52 -3.57 2.00 3.60
C LEU A 52 -2.96 1.34 4.84
N LYS A 53 -3.43 0.14 5.17
CA LYS A 53 -2.76 -0.75 6.11
C LYS A 53 -1.85 -1.68 5.33
N VAL A 54 -0.60 -1.78 5.74
CA VAL A 54 0.42 -2.61 5.09
C VAL A 54 0.97 -3.61 6.10
N GLU A 55 0.96 -4.89 5.73
CA GLU A 55 1.40 -6.01 6.55
C GLU A 55 2.43 -6.85 5.79
N GLY A 56 3.53 -7.24 6.45
CA GLY A 56 4.64 -8.00 5.84
C GLY A 56 5.89 -7.16 5.58
N VAL A 57 6.81 -7.69 4.77
CA VAL A 57 8.07 -7.02 4.39
C VAL A 57 7.87 -6.33 3.05
N ILE A 58 7.17 -5.19 3.10
CA ILE A 58 6.94 -4.35 1.93
C ILE A 58 7.78 -3.09 2.06
N GLU A 59 8.59 -2.83 1.03
CA GLU A 59 9.20 -1.53 0.78
C GLU A 59 8.45 -0.91 -0.41
N LEU A 60 7.90 0.30 -0.22
CA LEU A 60 7.16 1.02 -1.25
C LEU A 60 7.99 2.20 -1.73
N VAL A 61 8.18 2.27 -3.04
CA VAL A 61 8.84 3.39 -3.73
C VAL A 61 7.81 4.23 -4.46
#